data_AF-I8TI46-F1
#
_entry.id   AF-I8TI46-F1
#
_cell.length_a   1.000
_cell.length_b   1.000
_cell.length_c   1.000
_cell.angle_alpha   90.00
_cell.angle_beta   90.00
_cell.angle_gamma   90.00
#
_symmetry.space_group_name_H-M   'P 1'
#
loop_
_entity.id
_entity.type
_entity.pdbx_description
1 polymer ?
#
loop_
_entity_poly.entity_id
_entity_poly.type
_entity_poly.pdbx_seq_one_letter_code
_entity_poly.pdbx_strand_id
1 'polypeptide(L)'
;MLILVTGLHVVLPMARPDGFAERCLQAYLHPDRDPMVIQSLFYSATLSLHALPILRGTQNFIVAPGLASSAVIPPTHHLQLKGFVLNRIRQKLPTMNGNNPHDDIIDDILLSILYLAANENLDRILPPEKSPFLPPFRRLQSMEFYGSCEFQPLHWQTVQHIISQRGGLSTVKLYGLAWLICISGLVVAVNANCKPAFPLIYPDGKPFVYRAPLQALAVRQPPRHVTLRNFGFQQLALLHPPVKGTIIRVFLDLTEMTQALQYLAGQPCGSRLLTLIGDTRSNIMHRLCSLPDQTDRPTSIFHKRTCTAEDQARATTVYIISRKTALLYSAHVVLPLPQTSLIRRKMTLEIHEYMLLLKGQRPEAELEILLWCSIVAGICADAMLAIQSWFVREARELCDGLKITTWDELSETLQSFAWLDCASDEAGKALWSQIQLCDGSTI
;
A
#
# COMPACT_ATOMS: atom_id res chain seq x y z
N MET A 1 30.23 14.15 4.36
CA MET A 1 29.67 14.64 3.08
C MET A 1 28.65 13.67 2.49
N LEU A 2 28.97 12.38 2.28
CA LEU A 2 28.05 11.39 1.67
C LEU A 2 26.72 11.16 2.44
N ILE A 3 26.78 11.10 3.77
CA ILE A 3 25.58 10.93 4.64
C ILE A 3 24.65 12.14 4.51
N LEU A 4 25.23 13.34 4.54
CA LEU A 4 24.52 14.59 4.35
C LEU A 4 23.85 14.61 2.97
N VAL A 5 24.60 14.31 1.91
CA VAL A 5 24.06 14.23 0.54
C VAL A 5 22.91 13.21 0.45
N THR A 6 23.02 12.05 1.10
CA THR A 6 21.96 11.04 1.07
C THR A 6 20.71 11.48 1.85
N GLY A 7 20.87 12.04 3.04
CA GLY A 7 19.74 12.57 3.80
C GLY A 7 19.01 13.68 3.03
N LEU A 8 19.78 14.58 2.41
CA LEU A 8 19.28 15.75 1.68
C LEU A 8 18.70 15.42 0.30
N HIS A 9 19.29 14.48 -0.43
CA HIS A 9 18.98 14.24 -1.84
C HIS A 9 18.30 12.88 -2.11
N VAL A 10 18.28 11.98 -1.13
CA VAL A 10 17.70 10.64 -1.29
C VAL A 10 16.57 10.40 -0.30
N VAL A 11 16.80 10.52 1.02
CA VAL A 11 15.79 10.14 2.02
C VAL A 11 14.52 11.00 1.95
N LEU A 12 14.66 12.33 2.05
CA LEU A 12 13.51 13.24 2.06
C LEU A 12 12.91 13.51 0.67
N PRO A 13 13.70 13.78 -0.39
CA PRO A 13 13.13 14.11 -1.71
C PRO A 13 12.47 12.93 -2.42
N MET A 14 12.95 11.70 -2.17
CA MET A 14 12.33 10.52 -2.77
C MET A 14 11.04 10.13 -2.04
N ALA A 15 10.88 10.53 -0.77
CA ALA A 15 9.65 10.32 0.00
C ALA A 15 8.49 11.19 -0.52
N ARG A 16 8.76 12.45 -0.86
CA ARG A 16 7.77 13.34 -1.48
C ARG A 16 8.46 14.40 -2.35
N PRO A 17 8.11 14.51 -3.63
CA PRO A 17 8.60 15.60 -4.49
C PRO A 17 8.07 16.98 -4.04
N ASP A 18 8.46 18.04 -4.76
CA ASP A 18 7.84 19.38 -4.68
C ASP A 18 8.13 20.18 -3.39
N GLY A 19 9.42 20.47 -3.12
CA GLY A 19 9.85 21.34 -2.02
C GLY A 19 9.67 20.75 -0.60
N PHE A 20 9.13 19.54 -0.49
CA PHE A 20 8.96 18.84 0.79
C PHE A 20 10.28 18.70 1.56
N ALA A 21 11.33 18.23 0.87
CA ALA A 21 12.64 18.06 1.50
C ALA A 21 13.20 19.37 2.03
N GLU A 22 13.12 20.45 1.26
CA GLU A 22 13.58 21.78 1.68
C GLU A 22 12.88 22.24 2.97
N ARG A 23 11.55 22.12 3.02
CA ARG A 23 10.76 22.52 4.19
C ARG A 23 11.00 21.62 5.40
N CYS A 24 11.17 20.31 5.20
CA CYS A 24 11.59 19.41 6.28
C CYS A 24 12.95 19.84 6.83
N LEU A 25 13.92 20.16 5.96
CA LEU A 25 15.24 20.60 6.40
C LEU A 25 15.21 21.93 7.13
N GLN A 26 14.45 22.91 6.64
CA GLN A 26 14.22 24.18 7.33
C GLN A 26 13.63 23.95 8.73
N ALA A 27 12.67 23.04 8.86
CA ALA A 27 12.06 22.72 10.15
C ALA A 27 13.01 21.93 11.08
N TYR A 28 13.80 21.02 10.53
CA TYR A 28 14.65 20.09 11.30
C TYR A 28 15.96 20.74 11.75
N LEU A 29 16.47 21.71 10.98
CA LEU A 29 17.68 22.48 11.28
C LEU A 29 17.39 23.76 12.09
N HIS A 30 16.14 23.98 12.51
CA HIS A 30 15.79 25.16 13.29
C HIS A 30 16.63 25.20 14.60
N PRO A 31 17.21 26.35 15.00
CA PRO A 31 18.13 26.43 16.14
C PRO A 31 17.59 25.90 17.46
N ASP A 32 16.27 25.98 17.65
CA ASP A 32 15.58 25.52 18.87
C ASP A 32 15.35 24.00 18.91
N ARG A 33 15.66 23.28 17.82
CA ARG A 33 15.49 21.81 17.75
C ARG A 33 16.62 21.10 18.45
N ASP A 34 16.29 19.98 19.09
CA ASP A 34 17.32 19.14 19.67
C ASP A 34 18.17 18.49 18.54
N PRO A 35 19.51 18.42 18.69
CA PRO A 35 20.38 17.78 17.71
C PRO A 35 19.96 16.35 17.34
N MET A 36 19.23 15.63 18.20
CA MET A 36 18.73 14.29 17.90
C MET A 36 17.85 14.23 16.64
N VAL A 37 17.16 15.31 16.27
CA VAL A 37 16.31 15.40 15.06
C VAL A 37 17.13 15.10 13.81
N ILE A 38 18.20 15.88 13.59
CA ILE A 38 19.08 15.72 12.43
C ILE A 38 19.91 14.45 12.51
N GLN A 39 20.34 14.06 13.70
CA GLN A 39 21.08 12.79 13.89
C GLN A 39 20.20 11.57 13.55
N SER A 40 18.90 11.64 13.78
CA SER A 40 17.94 10.58 13.40
C SER A 40 17.78 10.49 11.88
N LEU A 41 17.72 11.62 11.19
CA LEU A 41 17.73 11.67 9.73
C LEU A 41 19.04 11.08 9.16
N PHE A 42 20.18 11.43 9.73
CA PHE A 42 21.48 10.89 9.31
C PHE A 42 21.60 9.40 9.59
N TYR A 43 21.09 8.92 10.73
CA TYR A 43 20.99 7.49 11.02
C TYR A 43 20.22 6.76 9.92
N SER A 44 19.01 7.23 9.57
CA SER A 44 18.24 6.63 8.48
C SER A 44 18.97 6.71 7.13
N ALA A 45 19.61 7.84 6.81
CA ALA A 45 20.38 8.01 5.58
C ALA A 45 21.56 7.03 5.46
N THR A 46 22.29 6.76 6.56
CA THR A 46 23.37 5.77 6.54
C THR A 46 22.88 4.38 6.17
N LEU A 47 21.68 4.02 6.63
CA LEU A 47 21.09 2.71 6.38
C LEU A 47 20.47 2.62 4.99
N SER A 48 19.87 3.70 4.48
CA SER A 48 19.43 3.77 3.08
C SER A 48 20.57 3.56 2.09
N LEU A 49 21.77 4.09 2.37
CA LEU A 49 22.95 3.86 1.53
C LEU A 49 23.35 2.38 1.45
N HIS A 50 23.22 1.66 2.56
CA HIS A 50 23.53 0.23 2.61
C HIS A 50 22.43 -0.62 1.94
N ALA A 51 21.16 -0.26 2.17
CA ALA A 51 19.98 -1.01 1.73
C ALA A 51 19.68 -0.89 0.23
N LEU A 52 19.78 0.32 -0.34
CA LEU A 52 19.33 0.59 -1.71
C LEU A 52 20.06 -0.28 -2.77
N PRO A 53 21.39 -0.53 -2.69
CA PRO A 53 22.05 -1.46 -3.60
C PRO A 53 21.50 -2.89 -3.53
N ILE A 54 21.11 -3.36 -2.35
CA ILE A 54 20.50 -4.69 -2.14
C ILE A 54 19.13 -4.74 -2.81
N LEU A 55 18.29 -3.76 -2.50
CA LEU A 55 16.93 -3.63 -3.03
C LEU A 55 16.90 -3.45 -4.55
N ARG A 56 17.97 -2.91 -5.14
CA ARG A 56 18.11 -2.73 -6.59
C ARG A 56 18.83 -3.87 -7.28
N GLY A 57 19.31 -4.88 -6.54
CA GLY A 57 20.08 -6.00 -7.09
C GLY A 57 21.44 -5.60 -7.67
N THR A 58 21.99 -4.46 -7.28
CA THR A 58 23.25 -3.92 -7.82
C THR A 58 24.48 -4.26 -6.96
N GLN A 59 24.34 -5.17 -5.98
CA GLN A 59 25.46 -5.59 -5.11
C GLN A 59 26.69 -6.08 -5.91
N ASN A 60 26.46 -6.72 -7.07
CA ASN A 60 27.53 -7.26 -7.92
C ASN A 60 28.40 -6.19 -8.59
N PHE A 61 27.95 -4.93 -8.68
CA PHE A 61 28.72 -3.84 -9.29
C PHE A 61 29.68 -3.14 -8.32
N ILE A 62 29.57 -3.41 -7.02
CA ILE A 62 30.45 -2.82 -6.00
C ILE A 62 31.73 -3.66 -5.83
N VAL A 63 31.75 -4.89 -6.38
CA VAL A 63 32.88 -5.83 -6.31
C VAL A 63 33.61 -5.94 -7.66
N ALA A 64 33.78 -4.82 -8.38
CA ALA A 64 34.81 -4.75 -9.41
C ALA A 64 36.15 -4.45 -8.72
N PRO A 65 37.14 -5.37 -8.75
CA PRO A 65 38.44 -5.15 -8.10
C PRO A 65 39.18 -4.04 -8.84
N GLY A 66 39.14 -2.82 -8.29
CA GLY A 66 39.86 -1.66 -8.84
C GLY A 66 39.18 -0.30 -8.67
N LEU A 67 37.89 -0.23 -8.31
CA LEU A 67 37.17 1.04 -8.11
C LEU A 67 36.57 1.22 -6.70
N ALA A 68 36.73 0.23 -5.82
CA ALA A 68 36.21 0.27 -4.45
C ALA A 68 37.20 0.99 -3.50
N SER A 69 37.27 2.34 -3.53
CA SER A 69 38.04 3.05 -2.49
C SER A 69 37.57 4.47 -2.10
N SER A 70 36.28 4.83 -2.18
CA SER A 70 35.89 6.21 -1.76
C SER A 70 34.61 6.39 -0.92
N ALA A 71 33.74 5.39 -0.73
CA ALA A 71 32.41 5.70 -0.14
C ALA A 71 31.82 4.62 0.78
N VAL A 72 32.64 3.85 1.50
CA VAL A 72 32.13 2.92 2.51
C VAL A 72 32.09 3.65 3.85
N ILE A 73 30.88 4.00 4.33
CA ILE A 73 30.70 4.52 5.69
C ILE A 73 31.06 3.39 6.67
N PRO A 74 31.94 3.62 7.67
CA PRO A 74 32.30 2.60 8.62
C PRO A 74 31.05 2.01 9.30
N PRO A 75 30.94 0.67 9.46
CA PRO A 75 29.84 0.04 10.19
C PRO A 75 29.71 0.51 11.64
N THR A 76 30.69 1.23 12.19
CA THR A 76 30.61 1.80 13.53
C THR A 76 29.79 3.10 13.57
N HIS A 77 29.68 3.82 12.45
CA HIS A 77 29.09 5.16 12.42
C HIS A 77 27.57 5.13 12.64
N HIS A 78 26.85 4.17 12.06
CA HIS A 78 25.41 4.03 12.29
C HIS A 78 25.09 3.66 13.75
N LEU A 79 25.95 2.89 14.44
CA LEU A 79 25.81 2.51 15.85
C LEU A 79 26.06 3.71 16.76
N GLN A 80 27.03 4.56 16.42
CA GLN A 80 27.28 5.82 17.13
C GLN A 80 26.08 6.76 17.05
N LEU A 81 25.54 6.96 15.84
CA LEU A 81 24.34 7.78 15.62
C LEU A 81 23.14 7.23 16.40
N LYS A 82 22.90 5.92 16.31
CA LYS A 82 21.84 5.24 17.06
C LYS A 82 22.01 5.41 18.57
N GLY A 83 23.21 5.18 19.09
CA GLY A 83 23.52 5.32 20.52
C GLY A 83 23.32 6.75 21.01
N PHE A 84 23.72 7.75 20.23
CA PHE A 84 23.47 9.16 20.53
C PHE A 84 21.97 9.46 20.61
N VAL A 85 21.19 9.05 19.60
CA VAL A 85 19.74 9.28 19.55
C VAL A 85 19.05 8.62 20.75
N LEU A 86 19.36 7.35 21.06
CA LEU A 86 18.79 6.64 22.20
C LEU A 86 19.11 7.32 23.54
N ASN A 87 20.35 7.78 23.72
CA ASN A 87 20.76 8.49 24.94
C ASN A 87 20.03 9.83 25.08
N ARG A 88 19.86 10.58 23.97
CA ARG A 88 19.12 11.84 23.98
C ARG A 88 17.63 11.65 24.28
N ILE A 89 16.99 10.65 23.66
CA ILE A 89 15.60 10.28 23.99
C ILE A 89 15.50 9.98 25.49
N ARG A 90 16.38 9.13 26.05
CA ARG A 90 16.35 8.76 27.47
C ARG A 90 16.50 9.97 28.41
N GLN A 91 17.31 10.96 28.03
CA GLN A 91 17.49 12.20 28.81
C GLN A 91 16.26 13.10 28.77
N LYS A 92 15.55 13.16 27.63
CA LYS A 92 14.42 14.06 27.41
C LYS A 92 13.08 13.46 27.79
N LEU A 93 12.93 12.13 27.76
CA LEU A 93 11.68 11.42 28.07
C LEU A 93 11.07 11.82 29.43
N PRO A 94 11.84 12.01 30.53
CA PRO A 94 11.27 12.44 31.82
C PRO A 94 10.63 13.83 31.77
N THR A 95 11.12 14.71 30.88
CA THR A 95 10.60 16.07 30.74
C THR A 95 9.23 16.12 30.06
N MET A 96 8.81 15.02 29.41
CA MET A 96 7.48 14.91 28.80
C MET A 96 6.35 14.81 29.83
N ASN A 97 6.65 14.30 31.04
CA ASN A 97 5.66 14.09 32.10
C ASN A 97 5.50 15.32 33.01
N GLY A 98 6.19 16.43 32.71
CA GLY A 98 6.05 17.69 33.44
C GLY A 98 4.73 18.41 33.14
N ASN A 99 4.31 19.32 34.01
CA ASN A 99 3.18 20.22 33.75
C ASN A 99 3.55 21.13 32.56
N ASN A 100 3.05 20.81 31.37
CA ASN A 100 3.23 21.56 30.11
C ASN A 100 4.55 21.29 29.34
N PRO A 101 4.76 20.08 28.80
CA PRO A 101 5.91 19.80 27.93
C PRO A 101 5.83 20.66 26.66
N HIS A 102 6.94 21.27 26.25
CA HIS A 102 6.99 22.04 25.01
C HIS A 102 6.70 21.10 23.83
N ASP A 103 5.71 21.45 23.00
CA ASP A 103 5.25 20.62 21.87
C ASP A 103 6.43 20.21 20.96
N ASP A 104 7.44 21.06 20.84
CA ASP A 104 8.65 20.82 20.05
C ASP A 104 9.49 19.64 20.55
N ILE A 105 9.66 19.48 21.87
CA ILE A 105 10.47 18.39 22.43
C ILE A 105 9.80 17.04 22.14
N ILE A 106 8.47 16.99 22.18
CA ILE A 106 7.72 15.77 21.90
C ILE A 106 7.84 15.40 20.44
N ASP A 107 7.73 16.37 19.54
CA ASP A 107 7.87 16.13 18.11
C ASP A 107 9.29 15.66 17.76
N ASP A 108 10.31 16.22 18.40
CA ASP A 108 11.70 15.78 18.25
C ASP A 108 11.86 14.31 18.70
N ILE A 109 11.29 13.93 19.85
CA ILE A 109 11.28 12.55 20.35
C ILE A 109 10.51 11.63 19.40
N LEU A 110 9.34 12.04 18.92
CA LEU A 110 8.50 11.26 18.00
C LEU A 110 9.22 10.96 16.70
N LEU A 111 9.86 11.96 16.08
CA LEU A 111 10.65 11.77 14.86
C LEU A 111 11.79 10.78 15.11
N SER A 112 12.51 10.92 16.21
CA SER A 112 13.61 10.03 16.55
C SER A 112 13.16 8.58 16.80
N ILE A 113 12.07 8.37 17.55
CA ILE A 113 11.52 7.02 17.77
C ILE A 113 10.99 6.43 16.46
N LEU A 114 10.37 7.23 15.59
CA LEU A 114 9.91 6.76 14.28
C LEU A 114 11.07 6.27 13.40
N TYR A 115 12.16 7.04 13.34
CA TYR A 115 13.34 6.60 12.60
C TYR A 115 13.98 5.36 13.23
N LEU A 116 14.04 5.25 14.56
CA LEU A 116 14.48 4.00 15.21
C LEU A 116 13.56 2.82 14.81
N ALA A 117 12.24 3.01 14.88
CA ALA A 117 11.27 1.97 14.53
C ALA A 117 11.45 1.46 13.10
N ALA A 118 11.56 2.37 12.13
CA ALA A 118 11.65 2.04 10.71
C ALA A 118 13.00 1.42 10.30
N ASN A 119 14.07 1.72 11.04
CA ASN A 119 15.44 1.41 10.62
C ASN A 119 16.13 0.31 11.44
N GLU A 120 15.54 -0.15 12.56
CA GLU A 120 16.15 -1.13 13.46
C GLU A 120 16.51 -2.46 12.79
N ASN A 121 15.66 -2.94 11.87
CA ASN A 121 15.76 -4.26 11.25
C ASN A 121 16.41 -4.24 9.85
N LEU A 122 17.09 -3.15 9.46
CA LEU A 122 17.57 -3.00 8.08
C LEU A 122 18.71 -3.95 7.69
N ASP A 123 19.37 -4.58 8.65
CA ASP A 123 20.34 -5.67 8.39
C ASP A 123 19.66 -6.94 7.83
N ARG A 124 18.32 -7.03 7.91
CA ARG A 124 17.50 -8.15 7.41
C ARG A 124 16.88 -7.88 6.05
N ILE A 125 17.25 -6.78 5.37
CA ILE A 125 16.69 -6.47 4.05
C ILE A 125 17.07 -7.57 3.06
N LEU A 126 16.03 -8.18 2.50
CA LEU A 126 16.15 -9.20 1.49
C LEU A 126 16.31 -8.57 0.08
N PRO A 127 16.95 -9.30 -0.86
CA PRO A 127 16.93 -8.93 -2.28
C PRO A 127 15.50 -8.71 -2.79
N PRO A 128 15.30 -7.89 -3.84
CA PRO A 128 13.98 -7.57 -4.35
C PRO A 128 13.20 -8.82 -4.75
N GLU A 129 11.99 -8.93 -4.22
CA GLU A 129 11.06 -9.97 -4.65
C GLU A 129 10.50 -9.68 -6.05
N LYS A 130 10.35 -10.73 -6.86
CA LYS A 130 9.62 -10.62 -8.12
C LYS A 130 8.13 -10.47 -7.81
N SER A 131 7.59 -9.31 -8.12
CA SER A 131 6.14 -9.09 -8.13
C SER A 131 5.54 -9.78 -9.36
N PRO A 132 4.36 -10.41 -9.26
CA PRO A 132 3.66 -10.94 -10.43
C PRO A 132 3.09 -9.82 -11.32
N PHE A 133 3.07 -8.58 -10.83
CA PHE A 133 2.66 -7.38 -11.58
C PHE A 133 3.83 -6.42 -11.82
N LEU A 134 3.74 -5.63 -12.88
CA LEU A 134 4.76 -4.65 -13.31
C LEU A 134 4.25 -3.18 -13.27
N PRO A 135 3.92 -2.65 -12.09
CA PRO A 135 3.30 -1.32 -11.97
C PRO A 135 4.26 -0.16 -12.30
N PRO A 136 3.76 0.91 -12.94
CA PRO A 136 4.49 2.15 -13.11
C PRO A 136 4.67 2.87 -11.77
N PHE A 137 5.66 3.78 -11.72
CA PHE A 137 5.98 4.59 -10.53
C PHE A 137 6.28 3.76 -9.27
N ARG A 138 6.91 2.59 -9.40
CA ARG A 138 7.26 1.69 -8.27
C ARG A 138 8.14 2.33 -7.19
N ARG A 139 8.98 3.29 -7.59
CA ARG A 139 9.93 3.98 -6.69
C ARG A 139 9.37 5.24 -6.04
N LEU A 140 8.15 5.65 -6.42
CA LEU A 140 7.53 6.85 -5.85
C LEU A 140 7.35 6.69 -4.34
N GLN A 141 7.51 7.78 -3.59
CA GLN A 141 7.48 7.79 -2.12
C GLN A 141 8.54 6.90 -1.44
N SER A 142 9.64 6.59 -2.14
CA SER A 142 10.68 5.66 -1.65
C SER A 142 10.14 4.30 -1.23
N MET A 143 9.04 3.84 -1.84
CA MET A 143 8.35 2.62 -1.39
C MET A 143 9.23 1.38 -1.53
N GLU A 144 10.22 1.38 -2.44
CA GLU A 144 11.24 0.32 -2.53
C GLU A 144 12.01 0.12 -1.21
N PHE A 145 12.26 1.22 -0.48
CA PHE A 145 12.97 1.21 0.80
C PHE A 145 11.99 1.11 1.97
N TYR A 146 11.10 2.09 2.14
CA TYR A 146 10.22 2.15 3.31
C TYR A 146 9.13 1.08 3.32
N GLY A 147 8.73 0.58 2.15
CA GLY A 147 7.84 -0.58 2.07
C GLY A 147 8.51 -1.90 2.49
N SER A 148 9.86 -1.95 2.45
CA SER A 148 10.65 -3.12 2.89
C SER A 148 10.97 -3.08 4.39
N CYS A 149 10.69 -1.97 5.07
CA CYS A 149 10.99 -1.80 6.48
C CYS A 149 10.08 -2.66 7.36
N GLU A 150 10.67 -3.54 8.16
CA GLU A 150 9.98 -4.18 9.29
C GLU A 150 10.07 -3.23 10.50
N PHE A 151 8.97 -2.53 10.79
CA PHE A 151 8.90 -1.61 11.93
C PHE A 151 9.04 -2.38 13.24
N GLN A 152 9.98 -1.96 14.08
CA GLN A 152 10.15 -2.55 15.39
C GLN A 152 8.88 -2.30 16.25
N PRO A 153 8.22 -3.35 16.80
CA PRO A 153 6.91 -3.22 17.44
C PRO A 153 6.87 -2.31 18.67
N LEU A 154 7.86 -2.38 19.57
CA LEU A 154 7.95 -1.56 20.77
C LEU A 154 8.08 -0.06 20.44
N HIS A 155 8.96 0.32 19.52
CA HIS A 155 9.11 1.70 19.08
C HIS A 155 7.87 2.21 18.37
N TRP A 156 7.28 1.39 17.49
CA TRP A 156 6.05 1.76 16.79
C TRP A 156 4.86 1.95 17.76
N GLN A 157 4.66 1.03 18.70
CA GLN A 157 3.63 1.14 19.73
C GLN A 157 3.86 2.37 20.63
N THR A 158 5.12 2.72 20.91
CA THR A 158 5.45 3.93 21.66
C THR A 158 5.03 5.19 20.91
N VAL A 159 5.30 5.28 19.60
CA VAL A 159 4.81 6.39 18.74
C VAL A 159 3.29 6.48 18.80
N GLN A 160 2.60 5.34 18.64
CA GLN A 160 1.13 5.29 18.70
C GLN A 160 0.59 5.75 20.06
N HIS A 161 1.21 5.29 21.15
CA HIS A 161 0.81 5.64 22.49
C HIS A 161 0.95 7.15 22.75
N ILE A 162 2.12 7.74 22.46
CA ILE A 162 2.37 9.18 22.66
C ILE A 162 1.34 10.03 21.90
N ILE A 163 1.05 9.69 20.64
CA ILE A 163 0.08 10.44 19.82
C ILE A 163 -1.34 10.30 20.39
N SER A 164 -1.72 9.09 20.80
CA SER A 164 -3.05 8.84 21.37
C SER A 164 -3.27 9.65 22.66
N GLN A 165 -2.26 9.72 23.54
CA GLN A 165 -2.31 10.47 24.79
C GLN A 165 -2.43 11.99 24.58
N ARG A 166 -1.93 12.50 23.45
CA ARG A 166 -2.01 13.92 23.10
C ARG A 166 -3.29 14.30 22.35
N GLY A 167 -4.15 13.34 22.02
CA GLY A 167 -5.40 13.61 21.30
C GLY A 167 -5.30 13.51 19.77
N GLY A 168 -4.26 12.86 19.25
CA GLY A 168 -4.14 12.50 17.84
C GLY A 168 -3.10 13.29 17.05
N LEU A 169 -3.00 13.01 15.75
CA LEU A 169 -1.94 13.58 14.90
C LEU A 169 -2.03 15.10 14.70
N SER A 170 -3.17 15.74 14.96
CA SER A 170 -3.33 17.20 14.85
C SER A 170 -2.46 17.98 15.84
N THR A 171 -1.94 17.32 16.89
CA THR A 171 -1.03 17.93 17.86
C THR A 171 0.42 17.93 17.43
N VAL A 172 0.77 17.18 16.37
CA VAL A 172 2.14 17.15 15.83
C VAL A 172 2.33 18.38 14.94
N LYS A 173 3.32 19.22 15.26
CA LYS A 173 3.58 20.52 14.62
C LYS A 173 4.83 20.54 13.75
N LEU A 174 5.77 19.63 13.99
CA LEU A 174 6.96 19.49 13.15
C LEU A 174 6.56 19.14 11.72
N TYR A 175 6.94 20.01 10.78
CA TYR A 175 6.59 19.88 9.37
C TYR A 175 7.00 18.50 8.81
N GLY A 176 6.07 17.81 8.17
CA GLY A 176 6.28 16.50 7.57
C GLY A 176 6.19 15.32 8.54
N LEU A 177 6.36 15.50 9.85
CA LEU A 177 6.35 14.40 10.82
C LEU A 177 4.99 13.69 10.88
N ALA A 178 3.88 14.44 10.98
CA ALA A 178 2.54 13.85 11.01
C ALA A 178 2.25 13.01 9.75
N TRP A 179 2.68 13.50 8.59
CA TRP A 179 2.57 12.78 7.31
C TRP A 179 3.44 11.52 7.30
N LEU A 180 4.70 11.59 7.76
CA LEU A 180 5.58 10.43 7.85
C LEU A 180 4.97 9.33 8.75
N ILE A 181 4.37 9.72 9.87
CA ILE A 181 3.72 8.78 10.78
C ILE A 181 2.49 8.13 10.14
N CYS A 182 1.63 8.90 9.45
CA CYS A 182 0.44 8.30 8.83
C CYS A 182 0.80 7.36 7.67
N ILE A 183 1.81 7.68 6.85
CA ILE A 183 2.28 6.80 5.77
C ILE A 183 2.95 5.54 6.34
N SER A 184 3.78 5.69 7.38
CA SER A 184 4.38 4.54 8.08
C SER A 184 3.32 3.61 8.66
N GLY A 185 2.31 4.19 9.33
CA GLY A 185 1.19 3.44 9.87
C GLY A 185 0.33 2.78 8.79
N LEU A 186 0.22 3.38 7.61
CA LEU A 186 -0.45 2.77 6.46
C LEU A 186 0.34 1.53 5.98
N VAL A 187 1.65 1.62 5.77
CA VAL A 187 2.48 0.48 5.37
C VAL A 187 2.38 -0.67 6.38
N VAL A 188 2.48 -0.36 7.68
CA VAL A 188 2.29 -1.35 8.76
C VAL A 188 0.91 -1.99 8.68
N ALA A 189 -0.14 -1.20 8.47
CA ALA A 189 -1.51 -1.70 8.39
C ALA A 189 -1.76 -2.61 7.18
N VAL A 190 -1.17 -2.28 6.02
CA VAL A 190 -1.23 -3.15 4.84
C VAL A 190 -0.55 -4.49 5.12
N ASN A 191 0.67 -4.45 5.66
CA ASN A 191 1.46 -5.65 5.93
C ASN A 191 0.81 -6.55 6.99
N ALA A 192 0.16 -5.95 7.99
CA ALA A 192 -0.57 -6.68 9.02
C ALA A 192 -2.01 -7.06 8.63
N ASN A 193 -2.49 -6.61 7.45
CA ASN A 193 -3.88 -6.73 7.02
C ASN A 193 -4.88 -6.20 8.07
N CYS A 194 -4.64 -4.99 8.58
CA CYS A 194 -5.47 -4.35 9.61
C CYS A 194 -5.86 -2.92 9.22
N LYS A 195 -6.68 -2.28 10.06
CA LYS A 195 -7.13 -0.89 9.85
C LYS A 195 -5.99 0.09 10.19
N PRO A 196 -5.76 1.15 9.40
CA PRO A 196 -4.71 2.14 9.71
C PRO A 196 -5.01 2.85 11.04
N ALA A 197 -3.99 2.99 11.88
CA ALA A 197 -4.13 3.62 13.20
C ALA A 197 -4.41 5.13 13.14
N PHE A 198 -4.12 5.76 12.01
CA PHE A 198 -4.18 7.21 11.85
C PHE A 198 -4.92 7.62 10.58
N PRO A 199 -5.60 8.78 10.57
CA PRO A 199 -6.10 9.40 9.35
C PRO A 199 -4.94 9.93 8.50
N LEU A 200 -5.19 10.09 7.19
CA LEU A 200 -4.23 10.75 6.31
C LEU A 200 -4.20 12.27 6.56
N ILE A 201 -3.00 12.83 6.57
CA ILE A 201 -2.71 14.24 6.85
C ILE A 201 -1.65 14.72 5.87
N TYR A 202 -1.72 15.98 5.44
CA TYR A 202 -0.69 16.61 4.61
C TYR A 202 0.55 16.99 5.43
N PRO A 203 1.72 17.23 4.79
CA PRO A 203 2.94 17.62 5.50
C PRO A 203 2.82 18.85 6.42
N ASP A 204 1.89 19.76 6.13
CA ASP A 204 1.62 20.96 6.92
C ASP A 204 0.66 20.71 8.11
N GLY A 205 0.31 19.46 8.39
CA GLY A 205 -0.57 19.07 9.48
C GLY A 205 -2.07 19.18 9.16
N LYS A 206 -2.45 19.61 7.95
CA LYS A 206 -3.86 19.71 7.57
C LYS A 206 -4.47 18.35 7.24
N PRO A 207 -5.76 18.12 7.54
CA PRO A 207 -6.46 16.90 7.14
C PRO A 207 -6.41 16.68 5.62
N PHE A 208 -6.27 15.43 5.20
CA PHE A 208 -6.33 15.08 3.78
C PHE A 208 -7.70 15.40 3.18
N VAL A 209 -7.72 16.04 2.01
CA VAL A 209 -8.96 16.39 1.32
C VAL A 209 -9.24 15.37 0.22
N TYR A 210 -10.32 14.61 0.38
CA TYR A 210 -10.74 13.63 -0.62
C TYR A 210 -11.11 14.30 -1.95
N ARG A 211 -10.63 13.70 -3.04
CA ARG A 211 -11.07 13.91 -4.43
C ARG A 211 -11.05 12.56 -5.13
N ALA A 212 -12.01 12.34 -6.03
CA ALA A 212 -12.01 11.15 -6.89
C ALA A 212 -10.71 11.09 -7.72
N PRO A 213 -10.08 9.92 -7.94
CA PRO A 213 -8.73 9.84 -8.53
C PRO A 213 -8.57 10.49 -9.89
N LEU A 214 -9.52 10.32 -10.82
CA LEU A 214 -9.45 10.99 -12.12
C LEU A 214 -9.44 12.52 -11.97
N GLN A 215 -10.25 13.04 -11.06
CA GLN A 215 -10.30 14.47 -10.74
C GLN A 215 -9.04 14.94 -10.02
N ALA A 216 -8.55 14.17 -9.05
CA ALA A 216 -7.34 14.48 -8.27
C ALA A 216 -6.09 14.59 -9.15
N LEU A 217 -6.03 13.76 -10.20
CA LEU A 217 -4.92 13.68 -11.14
C LEU A 217 -5.17 14.46 -12.44
N ALA A 218 -6.27 15.22 -12.52
CA ALA A 218 -6.66 16.02 -13.68
C ALA A 218 -6.77 15.23 -15.00
N VAL A 219 -7.12 13.94 -14.93
CA VAL A 219 -7.32 13.07 -16.09
C VAL A 219 -8.75 13.27 -16.61
N ARG A 220 -8.88 13.85 -17.81
CA ARG A 220 -10.16 14.18 -18.45
C ARG A 220 -10.69 13.03 -19.30
N GLN A 221 -10.87 11.87 -18.69
CA GLN A 221 -11.50 10.71 -19.32
C GLN A 221 -12.76 10.31 -18.55
N PRO A 222 -13.81 9.84 -19.23
CA PRO A 222 -14.94 9.26 -18.53
C PRO A 222 -14.49 8.00 -17.75
N PRO A 223 -15.02 7.75 -16.55
CA PRO A 223 -14.63 6.58 -15.76
C PRO A 223 -14.97 5.28 -16.48
N ARG A 224 -14.03 4.32 -16.52
CA ARG A 224 -14.20 3.00 -17.16
C ARG A 224 -15.44 2.27 -16.68
N HIS A 225 -15.74 2.32 -15.38
CA HIS A 225 -16.93 1.68 -14.79
C HIS A 225 -18.28 2.34 -15.20
N VAL A 226 -18.26 3.46 -15.93
CA VAL A 226 -19.45 4.09 -16.53
C VAL A 226 -19.55 3.78 -18.03
N THR A 227 -18.42 3.64 -18.70
CA THR A 227 -18.36 3.47 -20.16
C THR A 227 -18.25 2.04 -20.63
N LEU A 228 -17.66 1.17 -19.82
CA LEU A 228 -17.53 -0.26 -20.12
C LEU A 228 -18.79 -1.00 -19.66
N ARG A 229 -19.00 -2.17 -20.28
CA ARG A 229 -20.15 -3.03 -19.99
C ARG A 229 -20.21 -3.39 -18.49
N ASN A 230 -21.42 -3.61 -17.98
CA ASN A 230 -21.70 -4.26 -16.69
C ASN A 230 -21.23 -3.54 -15.40
N PHE A 231 -20.81 -2.27 -15.50
CA PHE A 231 -20.61 -1.33 -14.39
C PHE A 231 -19.59 -1.74 -13.30
N GLY A 232 -18.80 -2.80 -13.51
CA GLY A 232 -17.75 -3.25 -12.60
C GLY A 232 -18.19 -3.40 -11.15
N PHE A 233 -17.49 -2.76 -10.21
CA PHE A 233 -17.81 -2.84 -8.78
C PHE A 233 -19.19 -2.28 -8.38
N GLN A 234 -19.92 -1.60 -9.27
CA GLN A 234 -21.32 -1.26 -9.00
C GLN A 234 -22.21 -2.50 -8.82
N GLN A 235 -21.78 -3.68 -9.30
CA GLN A 235 -22.45 -4.97 -9.07
C GLN A 235 -22.64 -5.29 -7.58
N LEU A 236 -21.81 -4.74 -6.68
CA LEU A 236 -22.01 -4.87 -5.23
C LEU A 236 -23.36 -4.29 -4.74
N ALA A 237 -23.97 -3.37 -5.50
CA ALA A 237 -25.32 -2.87 -5.23
C ALA A 237 -26.43 -3.84 -5.64
N LEU A 238 -26.12 -4.85 -6.45
CA LEU A 238 -27.05 -5.88 -6.91
C LEU A 238 -27.13 -7.07 -5.95
N LEU A 239 -26.20 -7.16 -4.99
CA LEU A 239 -26.25 -8.16 -3.94
C LEU A 239 -27.50 -8.02 -3.07
N HIS A 240 -27.91 -9.12 -2.44
CA HIS A 240 -29.03 -9.15 -1.52
C HIS A 240 -28.54 -9.58 -0.13
N PRO A 241 -28.49 -8.69 0.88
CA PRO A 241 -28.78 -7.26 0.83
C PRO A 241 -27.69 -6.45 0.10
N PRO A 242 -28.02 -5.24 -0.41
CA PRO A 242 -27.09 -4.45 -1.21
C PRO A 242 -26.03 -3.75 -0.36
N VAL A 243 -24.80 -3.73 -0.85
CA VAL A 243 -23.68 -3.00 -0.23
C VAL A 243 -23.93 -1.50 -0.29
N LYS A 244 -23.58 -0.78 0.77
CA LYS A 244 -23.74 0.68 0.83
C LYS A 244 -22.93 1.40 -0.24
N GLY A 245 -23.52 2.42 -0.86
CA GLY A 245 -22.87 3.22 -1.90
C GLY A 245 -21.54 3.86 -1.49
N THR A 246 -21.37 4.20 -0.20
CA THR A 246 -20.10 4.73 0.32
C THR A 246 -18.95 3.73 0.27
N ILE A 247 -19.25 2.43 0.43
CA ILE A 247 -18.29 1.33 0.30
C ILE A 247 -17.99 1.09 -1.17
N ILE A 248 -19.03 1.02 -2.01
CA ILE A 248 -18.89 0.84 -3.47
C ILE A 248 -18.00 1.94 -4.05
N ARG A 249 -18.17 3.19 -3.60
CA ARG A 249 -17.32 4.30 -4.04
C ARG A 249 -15.83 4.05 -3.81
N VAL A 250 -15.42 3.39 -2.72
CA VAL A 250 -14.01 3.05 -2.47
C VAL A 250 -13.46 2.12 -3.56
N PHE A 251 -14.26 1.13 -4.00
CA PHE A 251 -13.88 0.24 -5.10
C PHE A 251 -13.85 0.97 -6.46
N LEU A 252 -14.81 1.87 -6.70
CA LEU A 252 -14.80 2.70 -7.92
C LEU A 252 -13.61 3.66 -7.96
N ASP A 253 -13.19 4.19 -6.81
CA ASP A 253 -11.96 4.97 -6.71
C ASP A 253 -10.74 4.10 -7.06
N LEU A 254 -10.71 2.81 -6.70
CA LEU A 254 -9.64 1.91 -7.13
C LEU A 254 -9.61 1.76 -8.68
N THR A 255 -10.77 1.56 -9.32
CA THR A 255 -10.90 1.53 -10.80
C THR A 255 -10.43 2.83 -11.45
N GLU A 256 -10.85 3.98 -10.92
CA GLU A 256 -10.43 5.28 -11.45
C GLU A 256 -8.93 5.50 -11.28
N MET A 257 -8.35 4.98 -10.20
CA MET A 257 -6.92 5.07 -9.98
C MET A 257 -6.12 4.24 -10.98
N THR A 258 -6.54 3.00 -11.28
CA THR A 258 -5.88 2.19 -12.31
C THR A 258 -5.99 2.84 -13.68
N GLN A 259 -7.16 3.40 -14.02
CA GLN A 259 -7.35 4.16 -15.27
C GLN A 259 -6.42 5.39 -15.34
N ALA A 260 -6.34 6.18 -14.26
CA ALA A 260 -5.46 7.34 -14.22
C ALA A 260 -3.99 6.95 -14.37
N LEU A 261 -3.55 5.89 -13.67
CA LEU A 261 -2.19 5.37 -13.81
C LEU A 261 -1.90 4.85 -15.22
N GLN A 262 -2.87 4.22 -15.89
CA GLN A 262 -2.73 3.78 -17.28
C GLN A 262 -2.53 4.97 -18.21
N TYR A 263 -3.31 6.04 -18.03
CA TYR A 263 -3.19 7.26 -18.83
C TYR A 263 -1.82 7.94 -18.63
N LEU A 264 -1.35 8.00 -17.38
CA LEU A 264 -0.10 8.66 -17.02
C LEU A 264 1.14 7.79 -17.27
N ALA A 265 0.96 6.47 -17.47
CA ALA A 265 2.06 5.57 -17.77
C ALA A 265 2.76 5.98 -19.07
N GLY A 266 4.08 6.13 -19.01
CA GLY A 266 4.90 6.56 -20.16
C GLY A 266 4.90 8.07 -20.41
N GLN A 267 4.13 8.87 -19.68
CA GLN A 267 4.16 10.33 -19.79
C GLN A 267 5.16 10.96 -18.80
N PRO A 268 5.85 12.06 -19.18
CA PRO A 268 6.68 12.80 -18.25
C PRO A 268 5.81 13.45 -17.16
N CYS A 269 6.05 13.09 -15.91
CA CYS A 269 5.32 13.62 -14.75
C CYS A 269 6.20 14.58 -13.95
N GLY A 270 5.78 15.84 -13.80
CA GLY A 270 6.45 16.81 -12.92
C GLY A 270 6.27 16.52 -11.42
N SER A 271 7.04 17.21 -10.57
CA SER A 271 7.05 17.03 -9.10
C SER A 271 5.65 17.07 -8.47
N ARG A 272 4.86 18.07 -8.85
CA ARG A 272 3.50 18.26 -8.35
C ARG A 272 2.59 17.09 -8.70
N LEU A 273 2.64 16.60 -9.94
CA LEU A 273 1.83 15.46 -10.37
C LEU A 273 2.26 14.17 -9.67
N LEU A 274 3.57 13.92 -9.55
CA LEU A 274 4.09 12.78 -8.77
C LEU A 274 3.64 12.83 -7.31
N THR A 275 3.60 14.02 -6.71
CA THR A 275 3.08 14.21 -5.34
C THR A 275 1.60 13.84 -5.26
N LEU A 276 0.78 14.29 -6.23
CA LEU A 276 -0.64 13.95 -6.30
C LEU A 276 -0.87 12.45 -6.53
N ILE A 277 -0.04 11.80 -7.36
CA ILE A 277 -0.08 10.34 -7.56
C ILE A 277 0.18 9.65 -6.21
N GLY A 278 1.24 10.01 -5.50
CA GLY A 278 1.56 9.41 -4.19
C GLY A 278 0.44 9.59 -3.17
N ASP A 279 -0.08 10.81 -3.04
CA ASP A 279 -1.19 11.15 -2.15
C ASP A 279 -2.46 10.35 -2.48
N THR A 280 -2.80 10.24 -3.76
CA THR A 280 -3.98 9.51 -4.22
C THR A 280 -3.83 8.01 -3.95
N ARG A 281 -2.65 7.42 -4.20
CA ARG A 281 -2.36 6.01 -3.89
C ARG A 281 -2.53 5.70 -2.40
N SER A 282 -1.95 6.55 -1.55
CA SER A 282 -2.09 6.43 -0.10
C SER A 282 -3.56 6.53 0.32
N ASN A 283 -4.35 7.42 -0.29
CA ASN A 283 -5.79 7.55 -0.03
C ASN A 283 -6.59 6.30 -0.40
N ILE A 284 -6.35 5.74 -1.58
CA ILE A 284 -7.01 4.50 -2.01
C ILE A 284 -6.73 3.38 -1.01
N MET A 285 -5.45 3.16 -0.71
CA MET A 285 -5.06 2.07 0.18
C MET A 285 -5.60 2.27 1.60
N HIS A 286 -5.52 3.50 2.13
CA HIS A 286 -6.06 3.83 3.45
C HIS A 286 -7.56 3.55 3.55
N ARG A 287 -8.34 3.97 2.53
CA ARG A 287 -9.79 3.75 2.51
C ARG A 287 -10.17 2.29 2.33
N LEU A 288 -9.44 1.53 1.50
CA LEU A 288 -9.64 0.08 1.37
C LEU A 288 -9.36 -0.64 2.68
N CYS A 289 -8.25 -0.34 3.37
CA CYS A 289 -7.93 -0.93 4.68
C CYS A 289 -8.96 -0.56 5.74
N SER A 290 -9.58 0.62 5.64
CA SER A 290 -10.60 1.12 6.57
C SER A 290 -12.00 0.56 6.32
N LEU A 291 -12.22 -0.15 5.20
CA LEU A 291 -13.51 -0.79 4.93
C LEU A 291 -13.84 -1.86 6.00
N PRO A 292 -15.13 -2.07 6.33
CA PRO A 292 -15.52 -3.11 7.26
C PRO A 292 -14.99 -4.49 6.86
N ASP A 293 -14.51 -5.27 7.82
CA ASP A 293 -13.96 -6.61 7.61
C ASP A 293 -14.84 -7.69 8.25
N GLN A 294 -14.37 -8.93 8.27
CA GLN A 294 -15.12 -10.07 8.81
C GLN A 294 -15.44 -9.97 10.32
N THR A 295 -14.82 -9.04 11.05
CA THR A 295 -15.08 -8.79 12.47
C THR A 295 -16.17 -7.73 12.70
N ASP A 296 -16.50 -6.96 11.66
CA ASP A 296 -17.52 -5.92 11.73
C ASP A 296 -18.93 -6.49 11.54
N ARG A 297 -19.92 -5.80 12.10
CA ARG A 297 -21.33 -6.20 11.96
C ARG A 297 -21.79 -6.04 10.50
N PRO A 298 -22.63 -6.94 9.96
CA PRO A 298 -23.18 -6.81 8.60
C PRO A 298 -23.91 -5.48 8.33
N THR A 299 -24.50 -4.87 9.36
CA THR A 299 -25.15 -3.55 9.27
C THR A 299 -24.20 -2.41 8.95
N SER A 300 -22.88 -2.60 9.13
CA SER A 300 -21.87 -1.64 8.68
C SER A 300 -21.70 -1.69 7.16
N ILE A 301 -21.89 -2.87 6.54
CA ILE A 301 -21.66 -3.14 5.11
C ILE A 301 -22.92 -2.87 4.28
N PHE A 302 -24.08 -3.36 4.73
CA PHE A 302 -25.30 -3.43 3.93
C PHE A 302 -26.35 -2.39 4.33
N HIS A 303 -27.19 -2.01 3.37
CA HIS A 303 -28.45 -1.32 3.70
C HIS A 303 -29.41 -2.30 4.40
N LYS A 304 -30.19 -1.78 5.35
CA LYS A 304 -31.26 -2.57 5.97
C LYS A 304 -32.28 -2.94 4.90
N ARG A 305 -32.40 -4.24 4.62
CA ARG A 305 -33.45 -4.84 3.80
C ARG A 305 -33.89 -6.15 4.45
N THR A 306 -35.12 -6.57 4.18
CA THR A 306 -35.58 -7.92 4.47
C THR A 306 -34.84 -8.88 3.53
N CYS A 307 -34.04 -9.77 4.09
CA CYS A 307 -33.33 -10.84 3.38
C CYS A 307 -33.25 -12.07 4.30
N THR A 308 -33.01 -13.25 3.73
CA THR A 308 -32.77 -14.44 4.54
C THR A 308 -31.37 -14.40 5.17
N ALA A 309 -31.11 -15.25 6.15
CA ALA A 309 -29.77 -15.40 6.74
C ALA A 309 -28.75 -15.92 5.71
N GLU A 310 -29.19 -16.77 4.77
CA GLU A 310 -28.37 -17.33 3.70
C GLU A 310 -27.97 -16.25 2.68
N ASP A 311 -28.93 -15.43 2.24
CA ASP A 311 -28.67 -14.28 1.36
C ASP A 311 -27.63 -13.34 1.98
N GLN A 312 -27.82 -12.99 3.26
CA GLN A 312 -26.88 -12.12 3.97
C GLN A 312 -25.50 -12.76 4.10
N ALA A 313 -25.42 -14.06 4.38
CA ALA A 313 -24.14 -14.77 4.47
C ALA A 313 -23.42 -14.79 3.11
N ARG A 314 -24.13 -15.06 2.03
CA ARG A 314 -23.58 -15.06 0.67
C ARG A 314 -23.08 -13.67 0.26
N ALA A 315 -23.91 -12.63 0.44
CA ALA A 315 -23.52 -11.26 0.14
C ALA A 315 -22.32 -10.80 0.97
N THR A 316 -22.26 -11.21 2.24
CA THR A 316 -21.09 -10.98 3.12
C THR A 316 -19.85 -11.63 2.54
N THR A 317 -19.93 -12.90 2.15
CA THR A 317 -18.81 -13.64 1.56
C THR A 317 -18.31 -12.98 0.27
N VAL A 318 -19.20 -12.63 -0.67
CA VAL A 318 -18.82 -11.94 -1.92
C VAL A 318 -18.14 -10.59 -1.63
N TYR A 319 -18.68 -9.82 -0.69
CA TYR A 319 -18.06 -8.56 -0.26
C TYR A 319 -16.66 -8.77 0.35
N ILE A 320 -16.49 -9.76 1.24
CA ILE A 320 -15.20 -10.04 1.88
C ILE A 320 -14.16 -10.50 0.86
N ILE A 321 -14.54 -11.38 -0.07
CA ILE A 321 -13.68 -11.78 -1.21
C ILE A 321 -13.25 -10.54 -1.99
N SER A 322 -14.22 -9.70 -2.39
CA SER A 322 -13.96 -8.48 -3.17
C SER A 322 -13.01 -7.53 -2.44
N ARG A 323 -13.24 -7.29 -1.14
CA ARG A 323 -12.40 -6.43 -0.29
C ARG A 323 -10.97 -6.97 -0.20
N LYS A 324 -10.80 -8.27 0.09
CA LYS A 324 -9.47 -8.89 0.21
C LYS A 324 -8.73 -8.85 -1.12
N THR A 325 -9.40 -9.17 -2.22
CA THR A 325 -8.78 -9.12 -3.54
C THR A 325 -8.43 -7.70 -3.97
N ALA A 326 -9.26 -6.70 -3.65
CA ALA A 326 -8.94 -5.28 -3.87
C ALA A 326 -7.74 -4.80 -3.06
N LEU A 327 -7.62 -5.21 -1.79
CA LEU A 327 -6.43 -4.95 -0.97
C LEU A 327 -5.18 -5.60 -1.55
N LEU A 328 -5.28 -6.87 -1.93
CA LEU A 328 -4.20 -7.64 -2.54
C LEU A 328 -3.74 -6.98 -3.84
N TYR A 329 -4.66 -6.65 -4.74
CA TYR A 329 -4.37 -5.95 -6.00
C TYR A 329 -3.72 -4.58 -5.74
N SER A 330 -4.29 -3.79 -4.83
CA SER A 330 -3.81 -2.44 -4.54
C SER A 330 -2.39 -2.43 -3.97
N ALA A 331 -2.05 -3.38 -3.10
CA ALA A 331 -0.71 -3.53 -2.53
C ALA A 331 0.36 -3.91 -3.58
N HIS A 332 -0.04 -4.42 -4.75
CA HIS A 332 0.88 -4.77 -5.82
C HIS A 332 0.90 -3.75 -6.95
N VAL A 333 -0.25 -3.12 -7.25
CA VAL A 333 -0.41 -2.31 -8.47
C VAL A 333 -0.49 -0.82 -8.16
N VAL A 334 -1.26 -0.43 -7.15
CA VAL A 334 -1.52 0.99 -6.82
C VAL A 334 -0.48 1.53 -5.86
N LEU A 335 -0.23 0.83 -4.75
CA LEU A 335 0.80 1.13 -3.77
C LEU A 335 1.79 -0.04 -3.77
N PRO A 336 2.71 -0.12 -4.74
CA PRO A 336 3.49 -1.32 -5.00
C PRO A 336 4.51 -1.56 -3.89
N LEU A 337 4.11 -2.36 -2.90
CA LEU A 337 4.96 -2.74 -1.77
C LEU A 337 5.97 -3.80 -2.22
N PRO A 338 7.21 -3.75 -1.71
CA PRO A 338 8.20 -4.82 -1.85
C PRO A 338 7.92 -5.96 -0.85
N GLN A 339 8.59 -7.10 -1.04
CA GLN A 339 8.56 -8.25 -0.11
C GLN A 339 7.15 -8.76 0.26
N THR A 340 6.23 -8.82 -0.71
CA THR A 340 4.83 -9.14 -0.49
C THR A 340 4.50 -10.63 -0.50
N SER A 341 5.46 -11.55 -0.69
CA SER A 341 5.25 -13.01 -0.76
C SER A 341 4.39 -13.56 0.39
N LEU A 342 4.69 -13.16 1.63
CA LEU A 342 3.93 -13.61 2.80
C LEU A 342 2.47 -13.12 2.76
N ILE A 343 2.28 -11.86 2.38
CA ILE A 343 0.94 -11.24 2.27
C ILE A 343 0.17 -11.90 1.13
N ARG A 344 0.79 -12.12 -0.03
CA ARG A 344 0.19 -12.84 -1.16
C ARG A 344 -0.26 -14.22 -0.74
N ARG A 345 0.65 -15.02 -0.15
CA ARG A 345 0.33 -16.37 0.32
C ARG A 345 -0.87 -16.36 1.27
N LYS A 346 -0.83 -15.53 2.31
CA LYS A 346 -1.89 -15.44 3.32
C LYS A 346 -3.22 -14.98 2.70
N MET A 347 -3.23 -13.86 1.99
CA MET A 347 -4.47 -13.29 1.43
C MET A 347 -5.08 -14.21 0.38
N THR A 348 -4.28 -14.81 -0.50
CA THR A 348 -4.77 -15.75 -1.52
C THR A 348 -5.38 -17.01 -0.89
N LEU A 349 -4.79 -17.56 0.18
CA LEU A 349 -5.38 -18.67 0.93
C LEU A 349 -6.72 -18.28 1.57
N GLU A 350 -6.79 -17.12 2.22
CA GLU A 350 -8.03 -16.61 2.79
C GLU A 350 -9.10 -16.42 1.71
N ILE A 351 -8.77 -15.82 0.56
CA ILE A 351 -9.69 -15.63 -0.58
C ILE A 351 -10.22 -16.99 -1.06
N HIS A 352 -9.33 -17.97 -1.23
CA HIS A 352 -9.70 -19.33 -1.61
C HIS A 352 -10.68 -19.96 -0.61
N GLU A 353 -10.41 -19.88 0.69
CA GLU A 353 -11.30 -20.38 1.75
C GLU A 353 -12.69 -19.74 1.68
N TYR A 354 -12.78 -18.43 1.48
CA TYR A 354 -14.07 -17.75 1.34
C TYR A 354 -14.79 -18.14 0.04
N MET A 355 -14.09 -18.33 -1.07
CA MET A 355 -14.73 -18.77 -2.31
C MET A 355 -15.33 -20.18 -2.20
N LEU A 356 -14.70 -21.08 -1.44
CA LEU A 356 -15.25 -22.42 -1.16
C LEU A 356 -16.58 -22.38 -0.38
N LEU A 357 -16.89 -21.28 0.30
CA LEU A 357 -18.17 -21.10 1.00
C LEU A 357 -19.32 -20.76 0.04
N LEU A 358 -19.02 -20.30 -1.19
CA LEU A 358 -20.01 -19.96 -2.21
C LEU A 358 -20.52 -21.24 -2.91
N LYS A 359 -21.33 -22.02 -2.20
CA LYS A 359 -21.98 -23.23 -2.72
C LYS A 359 -23.16 -22.88 -3.64
N GLY A 360 -23.55 -23.85 -4.47
CA GLY A 360 -24.77 -23.81 -5.29
C GLY A 360 -24.67 -22.96 -6.55
N GLN A 361 -25.83 -22.75 -7.19
CA GLN A 361 -25.93 -21.93 -8.40
C GLN A 361 -25.59 -20.48 -8.08
N ARG A 362 -24.65 -19.91 -8.84
CA ARG A 362 -24.21 -18.53 -8.65
C ARG A 362 -25.13 -17.57 -9.40
N PRO A 363 -25.66 -16.53 -8.74
CA PRO A 363 -26.37 -15.47 -9.43
C PRO A 363 -25.49 -14.80 -10.48
N GLU A 364 -26.09 -14.47 -11.62
CA GLU A 364 -25.40 -13.80 -12.74
C GLU A 364 -24.70 -12.50 -12.29
N ALA A 365 -25.32 -11.76 -11.37
CA ALA A 365 -24.80 -10.51 -10.81
C ALA A 365 -23.50 -10.65 -10.01
N GLU A 366 -23.06 -11.87 -9.70
CA GLU A 366 -21.82 -12.13 -8.95
C GLU A 366 -20.69 -12.65 -9.84
N LEU A 367 -20.99 -13.10 -11.06
CA LEU A 367 -20.02 -13.86 -11.87
C LEU A 367 -18.80 -13.02 -12.25
N GLU A 368 -18.99 -11.77 -12.67
CA GLU A 368 -17.89 -10.95 -13.16
C GLU A 368 -16.98 -10.47 -12.03
N ILE A 369 -17.56 -10.08 -10.89
CA ILE A 369 -16.76 -9.68 -9.73
C ILE A 369 -15.97 -10.87 -9.16
N LEU A 370 -16.56 -12.07 -9.16
CA LEU A 370 -15.86 -13.29 -8.78
C LEU A 370 -14.78 -13.64 -9.81
N LEU A 371 -15.03 -13.43 -11.11
CA LEU A 371 -14.03 -13.66 -12.16
C LEU A 371 -12.83 -12.73 -11.97
N TRP A 372 -13.08 -11.44 -11.75
CA TRP A 372 -12.02 -10.48 -11.44
C TRP A 372 -11.21 -10.91 -10.20
N CYS A 373 -11.91 -11.36 -9.15
CA CYS A 373 -11.24 -11.87 -7.95
C CYS A 373 -10.39 -13.12 -8.23
N SER A 374 -10.90 -14.07 -9.00
CA SER A 374 -10.21 -15.32 -9.34
C SER A 374 -8.97 -15.08 -10.19
N ILE A 375 -9.03 -14.15 -11.17
CA ILE A 375 -7.87 -13.78 -11.98
C ILE A 375 -6.78 -13.16 -11.11
N VAL A 376 -7.12 -12.16 -10.28
CA VAL A 376 -6.14 -11.49 -9.42
C VAL A 376 -5.52 -12.46 -8.39
N ALA A 377 -6.35 -13.26 -7.73
CA ALA A 377 -5.88 -14.23 -6.74
C ALA A 377 -5.04 -15.35 -7.40
N GLY A 378 -5.43 -15.82 -8.58
CA GLY A 378 -4.68 -16.81 -9.37
C GLY A 378 -3.31 -16.29 -9.82
N ILE A 379 -3.21 -15.02 -10.22
CA ILE A 379 -1.91 -14.36 -10.50
C ILE A 379 -1.05 -14.29 -9.22
N CYS A 380 -1.65 -13.97 -8.07
CA CYS A 380 -0.96 -13.89 -6.79
C CYS A 380 -0.65 -15.25 -6.14
N ALA A 381 -1.19 -16.35 -6.68
CA ALA A 381 -0.96 -17.72 -6.23
C ALA A 381 0.30 -18.34 -6.88
N ASP A 382 1.18 -17.53 -7.47
CA ASP A 382 2.38 -17.93 -8.23
C ASP A 382 3.28 -18.93 -7.50
N ALA A 383 3.39 -18.82 -6.16
CA ALA A 383 4.17 -19.72 -5.33
C ALA A 383 3.38 -20.92 -4.75
N MET A 384 2.10 -21.11 -5.15
CA MET A 384 1.18 -22.12 -4.61
C MET A 384 0.43 -22.84 -5.73
N LEU A 385 1.11 -23.73 -6.46
CA LEU A 385 0.59 -24.36 -7.68
C LEU A 385 -0.81 -24.99 -7.53
N ALA A 386 -1.08 -25.67 -6.42
CA ALA A 386 -2.39 -26.30 -6.18
C ALA A 386 -3.52 -25.25 -6.06
N ILE A 387 -3.25 -24.15 -5.33
CA ILE A 387 -4.20 -23.05 -5.15
C ILE A 387 -4.36 -22.28 -6.47
N GLN A 388 -3.27 -22.04 -7.20
CA GLN A 388 -3.33 -21.43 -8.52
C GLN A 388 -4.17 -22.26 -9.49
N SER A 389 -3.95 -23.57 -9.54
CA SER A 389 -4.72 -24.50 -10.38
C SER A 389 -6.20 -24.49 -10.03
N TRP A 390 -6.55 -24.33 -8.75
CA TRP A 390 -7.93 -24.14 -8.33
C TRP A 390 -8.52 -22.84 -8.89
N PHE A 391 -7.82 -21.70 -8.75
CA PHE A 391 -8.28 -20.43 -9.31
C PHE A 391 -8.38 -20.44 -10.84
N VAL A 392 -7.53 -21.20 -11.54
CA VAL A 392 -7.63 -21.40 -12.99
C VAL A 392 -8.91 -22.13 -13.37
N ARG A 393 -9.27 -23.22 -12.67
CA ARG A 393 -10.53 -23.95 -12.92
C ARG A 393 -11.74 -23.08 -12.60
N GLU A 394 -11.71 -22.43 -11.45
CA GLU A 394 -12.74 -21.50 -11.01
C GLU A 394 -12.95 -20.36 -12.02
N ALA A 395 -11.87 -19.76 -12.52
CA ALA A 395 -11.95 -18.71 -13.55
C ALA A 395 -12.51 -19.25 -14.88
N ARG A 396 -12.22 -20.51 -15.25
CA ARG A 396 -12.86 -21.13 -16.41
C ARG A 396 -14.36 -21.23 -16.26
N GLU A 397 -14.84 -21.82 -15.16
CA GLU A 397 -16.29 -22.00 -14.94
C GLU A 397 -17.03 -20.65 -15.00
N LEU A 398 -16.41 -19.60 -14.48
CA LEU A 398 -16.93 -18.23 -14.56
C LEU A 398 -16.89 -17.68 -16.00
N CYS A 399 -15.83 -17.93 -16.76
CA CYS A 399 -15.77 -17.55 -18.18
C CYS A 399 -16.83 -18.27 -19.02
N ASP A 400 -17.04 -19.56 -18.78
CA ASP A 400 -18.07 -20.36 -19.46
C ASP A 400 -19.47 -19.81 -19.16
N GLY A 401 -19.74 -19.49 -17.89
CA GLY A 401 -21.00 -18.85 -17.47
C GLY A 401 -21.23 -17.48 -18.09
N LEU A 402 -20.17 -16.70 -18.28
CA LEU A 402 -20.19 -15.36 -18.90
C LEU A 402 -20.04 -15.40 -20.43
N LYS A 403 -19.79 -16.58 -21.01
CA LYS A 403 -19.50 -16.79 -22.44
C LYS A 403 -18.30 -15.98 -22.94
N ILE A 404 -17.28 -15.83 -22.11
CA ILE A 404 -16.01 -15.17 -22.44
C ILE A 404 -15.11 -16.20 -23.12
N THR A 405 -14.78 -15.97 -24.39
CA THR A 405 -14.02 -16.91 -25.23
C THR A 405 -12.67 -16.35 -25.67
N THR A 406 -12.47 -15.04 -25.56
CA THR A 406 -11.25 -14.35 -26.00
C THR A 406 -10.60 -13.56 -24.86
N TRP A 407 -9.29 -13.29 -25.01
CA TRP A 407 -8.56 -12.41 -24.09
C TRP A 407 -9.16 -11.00 -24.08
N ASP A 408 -9.61 -10.48 -25.22
CA ASP A 408 -10.11 -9.12 -25.32
C ASP A 408 -11.43 -8.96 -24.54
N GLU A 409 -12.34 -9.94 -24.62
CA GLU A 409 -13.56 -10.00 -23.81
C GLU A 409 -13.26 -10.09 -22.30
N LEU A 410 -12.28 -10.92 -21.92
CA LEU A 410 -11.82 -11.01 -20.53
C LEU A 410 -11.22 -9.67 -20.07
N SER A 411 -10.35 -9.08 -20.90
CA SER A 411 -9.68 -7.81 -20.60
C SER A 411 -10.68 -6.67 -20.41
N GLU A 412 -11.68 -6.55 -21.29
CA GLU A 412 -12.76 -5.56 -21.15
C GLU A 412 -13.53 -5.75 -19.83
N THR A 413 -13.82 -7.00 -19.47
CA THR A 413 -14.47 -7.34 -18.19
C THR A 413 -13.60 -6.90 -17.01
N LEU A 414 -12.32 -7.24 -17.00
CA LEU A 414 -11.38 -6.87 -15.92
C LEU A 414 -11.21 -5.34 -15.81
N GLN A 415 -11.19 -4.63 -16.94
CA GLN A 415 -11.08 -3.17 -17.00
C GLN A 415 -12.31 -2.43 -16.48
N SER A 416 -13.49 -3.05 -16.47
CA SER A 416 -14.67 -2.49 -15.82
C SER A 416 -14.51 -2.43 -14.29
N PHE A 417 -13.71 -3.35 -13.72
CA PHE A 417 -13.25 -3.35 -12.33
C PHE A 417 -11.92 -2.61 -12.21
N ALA A 418 -10.97 -3.12 -11.43
CA ALA A 418 -9.64 -2.54 -11.29
C ALA A 418 -8.63 -3.34 -12.09
N TRP A 419 -8.21 -2.81 -13.23
CA TRP A 419 -7.18 -3.40 -14.07
C TRP A 419 -6.30 -2.30 -14.67
N LEU A 420 -4.99 -2.41 -14.44
CA LEU A 420 -3.96 -1.55 -15.02
C LEU A 420 -3.22 -2.34 -16.08
N ASP A 421 -3.62 -2.14 -17.33
CA ASP A 421 -3.20 -2.92 -18.50
C ASP A 421 -1.67 -3.07 -18.56
N CYS A 422 -0.93 -1.96 -18.46
CA CYS A 422 0.53 -1.96 -18.53
C CYS A 422 1.24 -2.71 -17.38
N ALA A 423 0.54 -2.98 -16.29
CA ALA A 423 1.07 -3.70 -15.12
C ALA A 423 0.60 -5.14 -15.02
N SER A 424 -0.59 -5.44 -15.56
CA SER A 424 -1.31 -6.69 -15.29
C SER A 424 -1.46 -7.59 -16.50
N ASP A 425 -1.37 -7.08 -17.73
CA ASP A 425 -1.66 -7.87 -18.95
C ASP A 425 -0.71 -9.06 -19.16
N GLU A 426 0.58 -8.93 -18.85
CA GLU A 426 1.54 -10.02 -19.03
C GLU A 426 1.14 -11.23 -18.17
N ALA A 427 0.92 -11.01 -16.88
CA ALA A 427 0.50 -12.06 -15.95
C ALA A 427 -0.93 -12.55 -16.22
N GLY A 428 -1.83 -11.64 -16.60
CA GLY A 428 -3.20 -11.99 -16.98
C GLY A 428 -3.24 -12.91 -18.21
N LYS A 429 -2.47 -12.62 -19.26
CA LYS A 429 -2.36 -13.45 -20.47
C LYS A 429 -1.71 -14.81 -20.18
N ALA A 430 -0.73 -14.85 -19.28
CA ALA A 430 -0.12 -16.09 -18.83
C ALA A 430 -1.14 -16.99 -18.10
N LEU A 431 -1.97 -16.41 -17.21
CA LEU A 431 -3.04 -17.14 -16.54
C LEU A 431 -4.16 -17.54 -17.53
N TRP A 432 -4.54 -16.65 -18.45
CA TRP A 432 -5.52 -16.93 -19.50
C TRP A 432 -5.14 -18.12 -20.36
N SER A 433 -3.86 -18.23 -20.76
CA SER A 433 -3.36 -19.41 -21.48
C SER A 433 -3.61 -20.71 -20.70
N GLN A 434 -3.49 -20.69 -19.37
CA GLN A 434 -3.81 -21.86 -18.53
C GLN A 434 -5.33 -22.13 -18.48
N ILE A 435 -6.15 -21.07 -18.42
CA ILE A 435 -7.62 -21.12 -18.50
C ILE A 435 -8.11 -21.60 -19.87
N GLN A 436 -7.31 -21.51 -20.92
CA GLN A 436 -7.64 -22.12 -22.22
C GLN A 436 -7.20 -23.59 -22.30
N LEU A 437 -6.15 -23.98 -21.57
CA LEU A 437 -5.55 -25.32 -21.67
C LEU A 437 -6.08 -26.35 -20.67
N CYS A 438 -6.59 -25.95 -19.51
CA CYS A 438 -7.19 -26.93 -18.60
C CYS A 438 -8.44 -27.55 -19.29
N ASP A 439 -8.59 -28.86 -19.29
CA ASP A 439 -9.79 -29.46 -19.87
C ASP A 439 -10.91 -29.43 -18.83
N GLY A 440 -12.16 -29.24 -19.26
CA GLY A 440 -13.36 -29.28 -18.39
C GLY A 440 -13.68 -30.67 -17.79
N SER A 441 -12.67 -31.54 -17.71
CA SER A 441 -12.79 -32.98 -17.53
C SER A 441 -12.07 -33.44 -16.27
N THR A 442 -12.44 -32.91 -15.10
CA THR A 442 -12.17 -33.59 -13.83
C THR A 442 -13.16 -33.07 -12.79
N ILE A 443 -14.37 -33.65 -12.86
CA ILE A 443 -15.38 -33.63 -11.80
C ILE A 443 -15.05 -34.75 -10.83
#